data_AF-A0A8H6ACJ3-F1
#
_entry.id   AF-A0A8H6ACJ3-F1
#
_cell.length_a   1.000
_cell.length_b   1.000
_cell.length_c   1.000
_cell.angle_alpha   90.00
_cell.angle_beta   90.00
_cell.angle_gamma   90.00
#
_symmetry.space_group_name_H-M   'P 1'
#
loop_
_entity.id
_entity.type
_entity.pdbx_description
1 polymer ?
#
loop_
_entity_poly.entity_id
_entity_poly.type
_entity_poly.pdbx_seq_one_letter_code
_entity_poly.pdbx_strand_id
1 'polypeptide(L)'
;MASIKRDRRSILIIKSRLPEGTPEFDKVRSALLIPEVLEYLEQENIQDVALVDIETHVCVAQTALEILEHGYKVAILADAVSSSSAQERMLTLQRMLSARIIINSVEAWAYEALRSAQHPS
;
A
#
# COMPACT_ATOMS: atom_id res chain seq x y z
N MET A 1 3.07 18.78 15.80
CA MET A 1 2.29 17.77 15.06
C MET A 1 1.74 18.42 13.79
N ALA A 2 2.47 18.30 12.67
CA ALA A 2 1.91 18.70 11.38
C ALA A 2 0.74 17.77 11.08
N SER A 3 -0.47 18.31 11.11
CA SER A 3 -1.70 17.56 10.87
C SER A 3 -1.65 17.04 9.44
N ILE A 4 -1.47 15.73 9.27
CA ILE A 4 -1.67 15.02 8.01
C ILE A 4 -3.18 15.03 7.73
N LYS A 5 -3.72 16.21 7.43
CA LYS A 5 -5.06 16.37 6.88
C LYS A 5 -4.97 15.96 5.41
N ARG A 6 -5.98 15.24 4.92
CA ARG A 6 -6.19 14.92 3.51
C ARG A 6 -5.84 16.13 2.63
N ASP A 7 -4.63 16.15 2.09
CA ASP A 7 -4.22 17.21 1.18
C ASP A 7 -4.88 16.95 -0.17
N ARG A 8 -5.90 17.75 -0.47
CA ARG A 8 -6.63 17.65 -1.74
C ARG A 8 -5.71 17.79 -2.95
N ARG A 9 -4.57 18.51 -2.84
CA ARG A 9 -3.63 18.65 -3.96
C ARG A 9 -2.92 17.34 -4.26
N SER A 10 -2.37 16.68 -3.24
CA SER A 10 -1.70 15.38 -3.40
C SER A 10 -2.63 14.33 -4.02
N ILE A 11 -3.88 14.27 -3.56
CA ILE A 11 -4.90 13.35 -4.12
C ILE A 11 -5.12 13.64 -5.62
N LEU A 12 -5.29 14.91 -6.00
CA LEU A 12 -5.50 15.27 -7.41
C LEU A 12 -4.29 14.90 -8.29
N ILE A 13 -3.08 15.10 -7.80
CA ILE A 13 -1.85 14.74 -8.52
C ILE A 13 -1.73 13.22 -8.71
N ILE A 14 -2.06 12.44 -7.67
CA ILE A 14 -2.04 10.98 -7.77
C ILE A 14 -3.08 10.54 -8.79
N LYS A 15 -4.32 11.02 -8.66
CA LYS A 15 -5.43 10.67 -9.57
C LYS A 15 -5.10 10.99 -11.03
N SER A 16 -4.44 12.12 -11.31
CA SER A 16 -4.08 12.47 -12.69
C SER A 16 -3.02 11.56 -13.32
N ARG A 17 -2.39 10.68 -12.54
CA ARG A 17 -1.36 9.73 -13.00
C ARG A 17 -1.85 8.28 -13.01
N LEU A 18 -3.05 8.02 -12.48
CA LEU A 18 -3.64 6.67 -12.48
C LEU A 18 -4.33 6.41 -13.83
N PRO A 19 -4.39 5.15 -14.28
CA PRO A 19 -5.19 4.77 -15.44
C PRO A 19 -6.64 5.22 -15.32
N GLU A 20 -7.26 5.55 -16.45
CA GLU A 20 -8.69 5.86 -16.49
C GLU A 20 -9.51 4.66 -15.98
N GLY A 21 -10.54 4.93 -15.18
CA GLY A 21 -11.37 3.89 -14.56
C GLY A 21 -10.76 3.22 -13.33
N THR A 22 -9.63 3.70 -12.81
CA THR A 22 -9.09 3.21 -11.53
C THR A 22 -10.15 3.34 -10.43
N PRO A 23 -10.52 2.25 -9.73
CA PRO A 23 -11.58 2.28 -8.75
C PRO A 23 -11.18 3.09 -7.51
N GLU A 24 -12.15 3.74 -6.90
CA GLU A 24 -11.98 4.53 -5.69
C GLU A 24 -12.96 4.09 -4.63
N PHE A 25 -12.46 3.88 -3.42
CA PHE A 25 -13.24 3.40 -2.29
C PHE A 25 -13.05 4.34 -1.10
N ASP A 26 -14.14 4.93 -0.63
CA ASP A 26 -14.14 5.72 0.59
C ASP A 26 -14.23 4.81 1.82
N LYS A 27 -13.43 5.10 2.85
CA LYS A 27 -13.44 4.35 4.11
C LYS A 27 -13.37 5.26 5.33
N VAL A 28 -13.97 4.75 6.41
CA VAL A 28 -13.90 5.35 7.76
C VAL A 28 -12.93 4.58 8.66
N ARG A 29 -12.72 3.29 8.42
CA ARG A 29 -11.74 2.46 9.16
C ARG A 29 -10.30 2.71 8.70
N SER A 30 -9.34 2.35 9.56
CA SER A 30 -7.91 2.55 9.29
C SER A 30 -7.38 1.58 8.24
N ALA A 31 -7.67 0.27 8.33
CA ALA A 31 -7.31 -0.68 7.29
C ALA A 31 -8.08 -0.47 5.98
N LEU A 32 -7.47 -0.78 4.86
CA LEU A 32 -8.04 -0.63 3.52
C LEU A 32 -9.05 -1.73 3.15
N LEU A 33 -8.99 -2.89 3.80
CA LEU A 33 -9.85 -4.06 3.53
C LEU A 33 -11.28 -3.85 4.07
N ILE A 34 -12.03 -3.00 3.37
CA ILE A 34 -13.49 -2.95 3.45
C ILE A 34 -14.11 -3.96 2.48
N PRO A 35 -15.38 -4.37 2.67
CA PRO A 35 -16.04 -5.36 1.81
C PRO A 35 -15.93 -5.06 0.32
N GLU A 36 -16.07 -3.80 -0.07
CA GLU A 36 -16.01 -3.34 -1.46
C GLU A 36 -14.63 -3.56 -2.10
N VAL A 37 -13.57 -3.43 -1.30
CA VAL A 37 -12.21 -3.72 -1.79
C VAL A 37 -11.97 -5.22 -1.89
N LEU A 38 -12.41 -6.00 -0.90
CA LEU A 38 -12.28 -7.46 -0.95
C LEU A 38 -12.99 -8.04 -2.18
N GLU A 39 -14.22 -7.59 -2.43
CA GLU A 39 -14.98 -7.97 -3.62
C GLU A 39 -14.22 -7.61 -4.91
N TYR A 40 -13.63 -6.41 -4.97
CA TYR A 40 -12.82 -6.01 -6.11
C TYR A 40 -11.58 -6.89 -6.30
N LEU A 41 -10.84 -7.19 -5.22
CA LEU A 41 -9.65 -8.06 -5.29
C LEU A 41 -10.02 -9.47 -5.79
N GLU A 42 -11.17 -10.01 -5.35
CA GLU A 42 -11.68 -11.30 -5.80
C GLU A 42 -12.10 -11.27 -7.28
N GLN A 43 -12.87 -10.25 -7.69
CA GLN A 43 -13.37 -10.10 -9.06
C GLN A 43 -12.24 -9.94 -10.08
N GLU A 44 -11.19 -9.19 -9.73
CA GLU A 44 -10.03 -8.97 -10.59
C GLU A 44 -8.96 -10.07 -10.45
N ASN A 45 -9.22 -11.09 -9.62
CA ASN A 45 -8.30 -12.21 -9.35
C ASN A 45 -6.90 -11.74 -8.90
N ILE A 46 -6.87 -10.71 -8.04
CA ILE A 46 -5.63 -10.13 -7.50
C ILE A 46 -5.17 -10.98 -6.31
N GLN A 47 -3.87 -11.32 -6.29
CA GLN A 47 -3.26 -12.11 -5.20
C GLN A 47 -2.06 -11.41 -4.55
N ASP A 48 -1.37 -10.55 -5.29
CA ASP A 48 -0.17 -9.83 -4.86
C ASP A 48 -0.49 -8.33 -4.79
N VAL A 49 -0.26 -7.71 -3.62
CA VAL A 49 -0.57 -6.30 -3.35
C VAL A 49 0.71 -5.52 -2.99
N ALA A 50 1.00 -4.47 -3.73
CA ALA A 50 1.95 -3.45 -3.30
C ALA A 50 1.22 -2.34 -2.54
N LEU A 51 1.69 -2.03 -1.33
CA LEU A 51 1.07 -1.07 -0.44
C LEU A 51 1.90 0.22 -0.33
N VAL A 52 1.24 1.33 -0.65
CA VAL A 52 1.74 2.71 -0.50
C VAL A 52 0.66 3.52 0.22
N ASP A 53 1.02 4.26 1.27
CA ASP A 53 0.07 5.14 1.98
C ASP A 53 0.75 5.96 3.09
N ILE A 54 -0.04 6.82 3.72
CA ILE A 54 0.18 7.41 5.03
C ILE A 54 -1.04 7.13 5.93
N GLU A 55 -0.91 6.90 7.24
CA GLU A 55 0.32 6.86 8.03
C GLU A 55 0.82 5.42 8.22
N THR A 56 2.14 5.22 8.12
CA THR A 56 2.79 3.89 8.17
C THR A 56 2.38 3.08 9.41
N HIS A 57 2.32 3.74 10.56
CA HIS A 57 2.03 3.11 11.84
C HIS A 57 0.53 2.88 12.11
N VAL A 58 -0.35 3.41 11.24
CA VAL A 58 -1.82 3.31 11.38
C VAL A 58 -2.43 2.57 10.19
N CYS A 59 -2.69 3.27 9.08
CA CYS A 59 -3.40 2.72 7.93
C CYS A 59 -2.57 1.64 7.22
N VAL A 60 -1.27 1.87 7.01
CA VAL A 60 -0.40 0.88 6.31
C VAL A 60 -0.28 -0.39 7.13
N ALA A 61 0.09 -0.28 8.42
CA ALA A 61 0.31 -1.44 9.27
C ALA A 61 -0.95 -2.31 9.43
N GLN A 62 -2.10 -1.70 9.70
CA GLN A 62 -3.35 -2.45 9.85
C GLN A 62 -3.79 -3.07 8.51
N THR A 63 -3.64 -2.34 7.41
CA THR A 63 -3.92 -2.87 6.07
C THR A 63 -3.03 -4.07 5.75
N ALA A 64 -1.73 -3.98 5.97
CA ALA A 64 -0.81 -5.07 5.63
C ALA A 64 -1.05 -6.33 6.47
N LEU A 65 -1.35 -6.17 7.76
CA LEU A 65 -1.73 -7.30 8.61
C LEU A 65 -3.02 -7.96 8.13
N GLU A 66 -4.06 -7.17 7.81
CA GLU A 66 -5.32 -7.71 7.33
C GLU A 66 -5.18 -8.38 5.95
N ILE A 67 -4.41 -7.81 5.02
CA ILE A 67 -4.12 -8.44 3.71
C ILE A 67 -3.49 -9.83 3.94
N LEU A 68 -2.51 -9.90 4.83
CA LEU A 68 -1.84 -11.16 5.17
C LEU A 68 -2.79 -12.17 5.83
N GLU A 69 -3.65 -11.72 6.76
CA GLU A 69 -4.64 -12.56 7.44
C GLU A 69 -5.70 -13.13 6.49
N HIS A 70 -6.04 -12.40 5.42
CA HIS A 70 -6.97 -12.84 4.38
C HIS A 70 -6.30 -13.72 3.30
N GLY A 71 -5.02 -14.05 3.45
CA GLY A 71 -4.30 -14.99 2.57
C GLY A 71 -3.71 -14.38 1.30
N TYR A 72 -3.81 -13.06 1.12
CA TYR A 72 -3.14 -12.34 0.05
C TYR A 72 -1.67 -12.08 0.40
N LYS A 73 -0.85 -11.83 -0.61
CA LYS A 73 0.54 -11.40 -0.43
C LYS A 73 0.62 -9.89 -0.42
N VAL A 74 1.41 -9.34 0.51
CA VAL A 74 1.60 -7.89 0.61
C VAL A 74 3.08 -7.54 0.68
N ALA A 75 3.47 -6.54 -0.11
CA ALA A 75 4.74 -5.83 -0.01
C ALA A 75 4.49 -4.37 0.38
N ILE A 76 5.08 -3.92 1.48
CA ILE A 76 5.11 -2.50 1.83
C ILE A 76 6.29 -1.86 1.10
N LEU A 77 6.02 -0.83 0.29
CA LEU A 77 7.06 -0.10 -0.42
C LEU A 77 7.62 1.01 0.49
N ALA A 78 8.78 0.77 1.10
CA ALA A 78 9.33 1.56 2.20
C ALA A 78 9.61 3.03 1.83
N ASP A 79 9.95 3.29 0.57
CA ASP A 79 10.18 4.61 -0.02
C ASP A 79 8.89 5.32 -0.48
N ALA A 80 7.75 4.62 -0.45
CA ALA A 80 6.42 5.16 -0.77
C ALA A 80 5.43 5.09 0.41
N VAL A 81 5.93 4.90 1.64
CA VAL A 81 5.15 5.06 2.87
C VAL A 81 5.74 6.13 3.78
N SER A 82 4.86 6.83 4.50
CA SER A 82 5.32 7.85 5.44
C SER A 82 4.48 7.94 6.71
N SER A 83 5.06 8.53 7.75
CA SER A 83 4.40 8.89 9.00
C SER A 83 4.83 10.29 9.41
N SER A 84 4.03 10.94 10.24
CA SER A 84 4.38 12.23 10.85
C SER A 84 5.67 12.17 11.70
N SER A 85 6.05 10.97 12.17
CA SER A 85 7.30 10.67 12.87
C SER A 85 8.15 9.66 12.07
N ALA A 86 9.40 10.03 11.78
CA ALA A 86 10.35 9.12 11.13
C ALA A 86 10.70 7.91 12.01
N GLN A 87 10.71 8.09 13.34
CA GLN A 87 10.93 7.02 14.29
C GLN A 87 9.78 6.00 14.27
N GLU A 88 8.53 6.48 14.28
CA GLU A 88 7.34 5.61 14.20
C GLU A 88 7.30 4.85 12.86
N ARG A 89 7.66 5.51 11.76
CA ARG A 89 7.80 4.84 10.46
C ARG A 89 8.80 3.69 10.53
N MET A 90 10.01 3.94 11.05
CA MET A 90 11.06 2.93 11.12
C MET A 90 10.68 1.76 12.03
N LEU A 91 10.16 2.06 13.23
CA LEU A 91 9.70 1.04 14.18
C LEU A 91 8.61 0.16 13.57
N THR A 92 7.67 0.77 12.85
CA THR A 92 6.59 0.01 12.21
C THR A 92 7.11 -0.87 11.09
N LEU A 93 8.00 -0.39 10.21
CA LEU A 93 8.57 -1.21 9.15
C LEU A 93 9.32 -2.43 9.72
N GLN A 94 10.07 -2.26 10.81
CA GLN A 94 10.72 -3.38 11.51
C GLN A 94 9.71 -4.39 12.11
N ARG A 95 8.62 -3.88 12.68
CA ARG A 95 7.52 -4.72 13.19
C ARG A 95 6.85 -5.51 12.06
N MET A 96 6.58 -4.88 10.92
CA MET A 96 5.96 -5.54 9.76
C MET A 96 6.87 -6.61 9.18
N LEU A 97 8.18 -6.33 9.06
CA LEU A 97 9.16 -7.35 8.67
C LEU A 97 9.12 -8.56 9.62
N SER A 98 9.05 -8.33 10.94
CA SER A 98 8.94 -9.40 11.95
C SER A 98 7.63 -10.18 11.86
N ALA A 99 6.56 -9.55 11.37
CA ALA A 99 5.28 -10.18 11.06
C ALA A 99 5.28 -10.93 9.72
N ARG A 100 6.46 -11.10 9.08
CA ARG A 100 6.65 -11.75 7.78
C ARG A 100 5.99 -11.03 6.59
N ILE A 101 5.73 -9.74 6.73
CA ILE A 101 5.35 -8.87 5.61
C ILE A 101 6.62 -8.49 4.85
N ILE A 102 6.55 -8.52 3.53
CA ILE A 102 7.66 -8.11 2.66
C ILE A 102 7.81 -6.60 2.77
N ILE A 103 9.04 -6.14 3.03
CA ILE A 103 9.42 -4.73 2.91
C ILE A 103 10.27 -4.60 1.66
N ASN A 104 9.82 -3.80 0.70
CA ASN A 104 10.49 -3.61 -0.59
C ASN A 104 10.68 -2.11 -0.91
N SER A 105 11.38 -1.78 -1.99
CA SER A 105 11.34 -0.44 -2.59
C SER A 105 10.44 -0.43 -3.83
N VAL A 106 9.99 0.75 -4.26
CA VAL A 106 9.23 0.90 -5.51
C VAL A 106 9.99 0.31 -6.70
N GLU A 107 11.29 0.63 -6.82
CA GLU A 107 12.13 0.17 -7.93
C GLU A 107 12.29 -1.36 -7.94
N ALA A 108 12.64 -1.96 -6.80
CA ALA A 108 12.84 -3.40 -6.71
C ALA A 108 11.53 -4.17 -6.95
N TRP A 109 10.41 -3.69 -6.41
CA TRP A 109 9.09 -4.27 -6.69
C TRP A 109 8.73 -4.21 -8.19
N ALA A 110 9.00 -3.09 -8.86
CA ALA A 110 8.74 -2.96 -10.29
C ALA A 110 9.55 -3.98 -11.11
N TYR A 111 10.84 -4.14 -10.80
CA TYR A 111 11.68 -5.11 -11.50
C TYR A 111 11.32 -6.57 -11.16
N GLU A 112 10.91 -6.86 -9.92
CA GLU A 112 10.36 -8.17 -9.55
C GLU A 112 9.10 -8.50 -10.37
N ALA A 113 8.22 -7.51 -10.60
CA ALA A 113 7.03 -7.68 -11.42
C ALA A 113 7.37 -7.96 -12.90
N LEU A 114 8.39 -7.28 -13.45
CA LEU A 114 8.83 -7.49 -14.84
C LEU A 114 9.52 -8.85 -15.05
N ARG A 115 10.16 -9.42 -14.02
CA ARG A 115 10.88 -10.72 -14.01
C ARG A 115 12.07 -10.86 -14.97
N SER A 116 12.15 -10.07 -16.04
CA SER A 116 13.18 -10.14 -17.07
C SER A 116 13.41 -8.77 -17.71
N ALA A 117 14.66 -8.46 -18.04
CA ALA A 117 15.02 -7.28 -18.81
C ALA A 117 14.50 -7.31 -20.26
N GLN A 118 13.99 -8.45 -20.72
CA GLN A 118 13.37 -8.60 -22.04
C GLN A 118 11.85 -8.43 -22.01
N HIS A 119 11.26 -8.03 -20.87
CA HIS A 119 9.82 -7.84 -20.76
C HIS A 119 9.35 -6.77 -21.78
N PRO A 120 8.26 -7.01 -22.53
CA PRO A 120 7.87 -6.17 -23.67
C PRO A 120 7.14 -4.87 -23.29
N SER A 121 6.96 -4.61 -21.99
CA SER A 121 6.22 -3.46 -21.46
C SER A 121 7.08 -2.21 -21.34
#